data_AF-A0A935RJQ0-F1
#
_entry.id   AF-A0A935RJQ0-F1
#
_cell.length_a   1.000
_cell.length_b   1.000
_cell.length_c   1.000
_cell.angle_alpha   90.00
_cell.angle_beta   90.00
_cell.angle_gamma   90.00
#
_symmetry.space_group_name_H-M   'P 1'
#
loop_
_entity.id
_entity.type
_entity.pdbx_description
1 polymer ?
#
loop_
_entity_poly.entity_id
_entity_poly.type
_entity_poly.pdbx_seq_one_letter_code
_entity_poly.pdbx_strand_id
1 'polypeptide(L)'
;MVEPLAAAAHFLGGESWPGGLLDTAWKELLRNHPHDSICGCSTDEVHREMVTRFGAVRQTGEHWLARRLNRICPMFGPAPEDDRDTVIAVANPLPRERTEVVERVVVLQPFGYDLGKLRLVDEQGRPVPCEIVRRRFLERFWGIDYRAEISAGNQTAMLEPYLKRFGDRIIGNERDQGVKDCFLQLRFLARDLPAVGHALYRLTDEPGPLPARDSFTPVSARRAGEDAVLDNGLVRAVLHPDGTIDLTDLANGHVYDGLNLLEDSEDAGDEYDFGPAPVPETVFAGGAPGELRVIDSTPLLGAAVTVLRFDLPRSLTRGRRGRDPRTTPCDVEVRITLATGSRRLDIETTINNRAFDHRLRAWFPTGLACAEVVSDGAFMLNRRPCARPTNPDWPQPAPPTWPQQDWSLLGDGTASLAVFNRGLPEFEVLDDGQGRAVYALTLMRCVDWLSRDDFAARKNTNAGPTLYTPDAQLIGRRTFHYAVMPGGSDLFADEVPFESERYRAAPPTHQGVGAGSVPGGASLLACSEPRVSVTAIMRARDGDGLVVRLCNLDGMPVEAALTPGFIARACRKTGLLEDELPVPREAPVLAADGRSLTVPLAGGEIATVLIEPAAAGRGQKERQP
;
A
#
# COMPACT_ATOMS: atom_id res chain seq x y z
N MET A 1 -9.26 5.45 1.39
CA MET A 1 -8.96 6.17 2.66
C MET A 1 -9.89 7.34 2.94
N VAL A 2 -10.06 8.27 1.99
CA VAL A 2 -10.85 9.51 2.19
C VAL A 2 -12.31 9.25 2.55
N GLU A 3 -13.05 8.48 1.73
CA GLU A 3 -14.49 8.27 1.94
C GLU A 3 -14.84 7.58 3.26
N PRO A 4 -14.17 6.47 3.68
CA PRO A 4 -14.45 5.86 4.98
C PRO A 4 -14.25 6.84 6.15
N LEU A 5 -13.16 7.61 6.14
CA LEU A 5 -12.88 8.58 7.20
C LEU A 5 -13.81 9.81 7.13
N ALA A 6 -14.30 10.18 5.94
CA ALA A 6 -15.35 11.19 5.77
C ALA A 6 -16.68 10.70 6.30
N ALA A 7 -16.99 9.42 6.12
CA ALA A 7 -18.18 8.80 6.68
C ALA A 7 -18.07 8.78 8.21
N ALA A 8 -16.92 8.42 8.78
CA ALA A 8 -16.73 8.44 10.23
C ALA A 8 -16.91 9.86 10.80
N ALA A 9 -16.34 10.86 10.14
CA ALA A 9 -16.52 12.27 10.51
C ALA A 9 -17.99 12.69 10.49
N HIS A 10 -18.75 12.23 9.48
CA HIS A 10 -20.16 12.56 9.32
C HIS A 10 -21.05 11.86 10.35
N PHE A 11 -20.98 10.53 10.44
CA PHE A 11 -21.89 9.72 11.24
C PHE A 11 -21.56 9.69 12.73
N LEU A 12 -20.27 9.78 13.10
CA LEU A 12 -19.85 9.81 14.51
C LEU A 12 -19.58 11.23 15.00
N GLY A 13 -19.01 12.09 14.14
CA GLY A 13 -18.58 13.44 14.50
C GLY A 13 -19.58 14.56 14.18
N GLY A 14 -20.66 14.27 13.43
CA GLY A 14 -21.63 15.28 13.01
C GLY A 14 -21.10 16.29 11.99
N GLU A 15 -19.98 16.01 11.32
CA GLU A 15 -19.43 16.89 10.29
C GLU A 15 -20.26 16.84 8.99
N SER A 16 -20.20 17.90 8.20
CA SER A 16 -20.81 17.92 6.86
C SER A 16 -20.06 16.98 5.92
N TRP A 17 -20.79 16.13 5.19
CA TRP A 17 -20.22 15.29 4.14
C TRP A 17 -19.58 16.15 3.03
N PRO A 18 -18.32 15.90 2.63
CA PRO A 18 -17.60 16.72 1.65
C PRO A 18 -17.96 16.37 0.19
N GLY A 19 -19.25 16.17 -0.12
CA GLY A 19 -19.72 15.59 -1.40
C GLY A 19 -19.18 16.29 -2.65
N GLY A 20 -19.32 17.61 -2.75
CA GLY A 20 -18.86 18.35 -3.94
C GLY A 20 -17.35 18.26 -4.18
N LEU A 21 -16.54 18.13 -3.11
CA LEU A 21 -15.09 17.93 -3.22
C LEU A 21 -14.79 16.52 -3.76
N LEU A 22 -15.43 15.51 -3.20
CA LEU A 22 -15.25 14.11 -3.60
C LEU A 22 -15.73 13.87 -5.04
N ASP A 23 -16.87 14.43 -5.42
CA ASP A 23 -17.40 14.33 -6.79
C ASP A 23 -16.43 14.93 -7.81
N THR A 24 -15.81 16.06 -7.46
CA THR A 24 -14.81 16.71 -8.33
C THR A 24 -13.56 15.84 -8.46
N ALA A 25 -13.05 15.30 -7.35
CA ALA A 25 -11.89 14.42 -7.36
C ALA A 25 -12.16 13.12 -8.14
N TRP A 26 -13.33 12.50 -7.98
CA TRP A 26 -13.72 11.32 -8.74
C TRP A 26 -13.84 11.61 -10.24
N LYS A 27 -14.48 12.70 -10.63
CA LYS A 27 -14.57 13.11 -12.04
C LYS A 27 -13.19 13.32 -12.63
N GLU A 28 -12.28 13.96 -11.91
CA GLU A 28 -10.92 14.20 -12.39
C GLU A 28 -10.10 12.89 -12.49
N LEU A 29 -10.27 11.98 -11.54
CA LEU A 29 -9.66 10.64 -11.60
C LEU A 29 -10.17 9.83 -12.80
N LEU A 30 -11.49 9.82 -13.01
CA LEU A 30 -12.13 9.08 -14.10
C LEU A 30 -11.71 9.57 -15.49
N ARG A 31 -11.21 10.81 -15.63
CA ARG A 31 -10.64 11.29 -16.91
C ARG A 31 -9.34 10.58 -17.31
N ASN A 32 -8.69 9.89 -16.37
CA ASN A 32 -7.53 9.04 -16.66
C ASN A 32 -7.90 7.58 -16.91
N HIS A 33 -9.16 7.18 -16.70
CA HIS A 33 -9.62 5.80 -16.86
C HIS A 33 -10.13 5.39 -18.26
N PRO A 34 -10.25 6.26 -19.29
CA PRO A 34 -10.44 5.77 -20.65
C PRO A 34 -9.34 4.76 -21.02
N HIS A 35 -9.67 3.75 -21.81
CA HIS A 35 -8.75 2.65 -22.11
C HIS A 35 -7.43 3.14 -22.72
N ASP A 36 -7.46 4.01 -23.71
CA ASP A 36 -6.24 4.56 -24.32
C ASP A 36 -5.37 5.39 -23.35
N SER A 37 -5.97 5.90 -22.29
CA SER A 37 -5.27 6.60 -21.21
C SER A 37 -4.64 5.60 -20.25
N ILE A 38 -5.46 4.83 -19.51
CA ILE A 38 -4.97 3.98 -18.42
C ILE A 38 -4.13 2.79 -18.90
N CYS A 39 -4.35 2.31 -20.12
CA CYS A 39 -3.51 1.25 -20.71
C CYS A 39 -2.13 1.76 -21.14
N GLY A 40 -1.89 3.07 -21.13
CA GLY A 40 -0.60 3.62 -21.53
C GLY A 40 -0.37 3.64 -23.05
N CYS A 41 -1.42 3.49 -23.86
CA CYS A 41 -1.34 3.37 -25.32
C CYS A 41 -1.80 4.66 -26.05
N SER A 42 -1.12 5.76 -25.76
CA SER A 42 -1.39 7.11 -26.26
C SER A 42 -0.09 7.89 -26.39
N THR A 43 -0.11 9.07 -27.03
CA THR A 43 1.12 9.88 -27.16
C THR A 43 1.61 10.42 -25.81
N ASP A 44 2.90 10.76 -25.75
CA ASP A 44 3.56 11.32 -24.57
C ASP A 44 2.81 12.52 -23.97
N GLU A 45 2.19 13.39 -24.79
CA GLU A 45 1.41 14.54 -24.32
C GLU A 45 0.21 14.11 -23.46
N VAL A 46 -0.50 13.06 -23.86
CA VAL A 46 -1.66 12.54 -23.12
C VAL A 46 -1.20 12.05 -21.74
N HIS A 47 -0.13 11.27 -21.69
CA HIS A 47 0.37 10.70 -20.43
C HIS A 47 0.96 11.77 -19.50
N ARG A 48 1.62 12.80 -20.03
CA ARG A 48 2.07 13.96 -19.23
C ARG A 48 0.88 14.73 -18.62
N GLU A 49 -0.23 14.87 -19.34
CA GLU A 49 -1.45 15.46 -18.77
C GLU A 49 -2.06 14.55 -17.69
N MET A 50 -2.10 13.24 -17.92
CA MET A 50 -2.63 12.27 -16.94
C MET A 50 -1.90 12.36 -15.59
N VAL A 51 -0.56 12.46 -15.59
CA VAL A 51 0.24 12.63 -14.36
C VAL A 51 -0.19 13.88 -13.59
N THR A 52 -0.54 14.97 -14.29
CA THR A 52 -1.06 16.19 -13.65
C THR A 52 -2.41 15.95 -12.99
N ARG A 53 -3.33 15.24 -13.66
CA ARG A 53 -4.65 14.90 -13.09
C ARG A 53 -4.55 13.99 -11.87
N PHE A 54 -3.69 12.97 -11.91
CA PHE A 54 -3.40 12.14 -10.73
C PHE A 54 -2.83 12.98 -9.57
N GLY A 55 -1.94 13.91 -9.87
CA GLY A 55 -1.41 14.88 -8.90
C GLY A 55 -2.52 15.70 -8.23
N ALA A 56 -3.47 16.23 -9.00
CA ALA A 56 -4.59 17.02 -8.50
C ALA A 56 -5.54 16.20 -7.59
N VAL A 57 -5.85 14.96 -7.98
CA VAL A 57 -6.69 14.05 -7.17
C VAL A 57 -5.99 13.71 -5.85
N ARG A 58 -4.71 13.35 -5.90
CA ARG A 58 -3.90 13.03 -4.71
C ARG A 58 -3.85 14.23 -3.74
N GLN A 59 -3.51 15.42 -4.25
CA GLN A 59 -3.46 16.64 -3.44
C GLN A 59 -4.82 16.95 -2.78
N THR A 60 -5.93 16.77 -3.51
CA THR A 60 -7.28 16.99 -2.97
C THR A 60 -7.57 16.04 -1.80
N GLY A 61 -7.27 14.75 -1.96
CA GLY A 61 -7.48 13.74 -0.92
C GLY A 61 -6.59 13.94 0.31
N GLU A 62 -5.29 14.16 0.09
CA GLU A 62 -4.31 14.39 1.17
C GLU A 62 -4.63 15.66 1.96
N HIS A 63 -4.99 16.75 1.28
CA HIS A 63 -5.36 18.00 1.94
C HIS A 63 -6.62 17.83 2.80
N TRP A 64 -7.63 17.11 2.29
CA TRP A 64 -8.83 16.83 3.06
C TRP A 64 -8.51 15.99 4.30
N LEU A 65 -7.71 14.93 4.16
CA LEU A 65 -7.28 14.06 5.26
C LEU A 65 -6.51 14.84 6.32
N ALA A 66 -5.52 15.66 5.91
CA ALA A 66 -4.74 16.49 6.82
C ALA A 66 -5.64 17.44 7.63
N ARG A 67 -6.61 18.09 6.98
CA ARG A 67 -7.57 18.97 7.67
C ARG A 67 -8.47 18.23 8.62
N ARG A 68 -8.93 17.03 8.26
CA ARG A 68 -9.74 16.19 9.14
C ARG A 68 -8.94 15.75 10.36
N LEU A 69 -7.71 15.27 10.18
CA LEU A 69 -6.86 14.86 11.30
C LEU A 69 -6.53 16.03 12.23
N ASN A 70 -6.33 17.24 11.69
CA ASN A 70 -6.18 18.45 12.52
C ASN A 70 -7.46 18.83 13.29
N ARG A 71 -8.66 18.42 12.84
CA ARG A 71 -9.89 18.56 13.64
C ARG A 71 -9.99 17.52 14.75
N ILE A 72 -9.44 16.33 14.53
CA ILE A 72 -9.36 15.26 15.53
C ILE A 72 -8.34 15.61 16.60
N CYS A 73 -7.18 16.14 16.21
CA CYS A 73 -6.10 16.50 17.11
C CYS A 73 -5.52 17.83 16.62
N PRO A 74 -5.94 18.98 17.20
CA PRO A 74 -5.48 20.29 16.77
C PRO A 74 -3.96 20.45 16.84
N MET A 75 -3.34 21.04 15.82
CA MET A 75 -1.89 21.27 15.80
C MET A 75 -1.40 22.21 16.91
N PHE A 76 -2.27 23.07 17.42
CA PHE A 76 -1.97 24.05 18.46
C PHE A 76 -3.11 24.10 19.46
N GLY A 77 -2.77 24.23 20.73
CA GLY A 77 -3.73 24.44 21.79
C GLY A 77 -4.22 25.88 21.87
N PRO A 78 -5.25 26.14 22.72
CA PRO A 78 -5.76 27.49 22.93
C PRO A 78 -4.75 28.42 23.62
N ALA A 79 -3.82 27.89 24.42
CA ALA A 79 -2.73 28.62 25.03
C ALA A 79 -1.35 27.98 24.71
N PRO A 80 -0.25 28.75 24.68
CA PRO A 80 1.09 28.23 24.34
C PRO A 80 1.56 27.04 25.21
N GLU A 81 1.14 26.99 26.47
CA GLU A 81 1.46 25.91 27.40
C GLU A 81 0.82 24.56 27.02
N ASP A 82 -0.32 24.59 26.33
CA ASP A 82 -1.03 23.38 25.89
C ASP A 82 -0.24 22.63 24.80
N ASP A 83 0.62 23.33 24.06
CA ASP A 83 1.45 22.74 23.00
C ASP A 83 2.49 21.75 23.56
N ARG A 84 2.72 21.76 24.89
CA ARG A 84 3.55 20.75 25.55
C ARG A 84 2.87 19.37 25.57
N ASP A 85 1.55 19.30 25.60
CA ASP A 85 0.82 18.02 25.64
C ASP A 85 0.72 17.40 24.25
N THR A 86 1.86 16.94 23.72
CA THR A 86 1.97 16.41 22.36
C THR A 86 1.21 15.09 22.20
N VAL A 87 0.30 15.06 21.22
CA VAL A 87 -0.51 13.89 20.87
C VAL A 87 -0.31 13.54 19.40
N ILE A 88 -0.35 12.24 19.11
CA ILE A 88 -0.28 11.67 17.78
C ILE A 88 -1.62 10.97 17.51
N ALA A 89 -2.35 11.42 16.50
CA ALA A 89 -3.53 10.74 16.00
C ALA A 89 -3.12 9.72 14.92
N VAL A 90 -3.63 8.51 15.00
CA VAL A 90 -3.48 7.46 13.97
C VAL A 90 -4.88 7.03 13.55
N ALA A 91 -5.22 7.22 12.28
CA ALA A 91 -6.51 6.83 11.76
C ALA A 91 -6.42 5.52 10.97
N ASN A 92 -7.42 4.67 11.12
CA ASN A 92 -7.55 3.43 10.37
C ASN A 92 -8.74 3.55 9.41
N PRO A 93 -8.51 3.63 8.08
CA PRO A 93 -9.58 3.75 7.09
C PRO A 93 -10.21 2.39 6.72
N LEU A 94 -9.67 1.27 7.21
CA LEU A 94 -10.13 -0.07 6.85
C LEU A 94 -11.26 -0.53 7.79
N PRO A 95 -12.18 -1.40 7.32
CA PRO A 95 -13.32 -1.89 8.09
C PRO A 95 -12.98 -3.03 9.04
N ARG A 96 -11.72 -3.18 9.42
CA ARG A 96 -11.26 -4.14 10.42
C ARG A 96 -10.30 -3.47 11.36
N GLU A 97 -10.34 -3.91 12.60
CA GLU A 97 -9.33 -3.56 13.58
C GLU A 97 -7.96 -4.05 13.10
N ARG A 98 -6.90 -3.29 13.35
CA ARG A 98 -5.54 -3.71 13.02
C ARG A 98 -4.52 -3.19 14.01
N THR A 99 -3.42 -3.92 14.13
CA THR A 99 -2.20 -3.46 14.77
C THR A 99 -1.15 -3.20 13.71
N GLU A 100 -0.47 -2.06 13.76
CA GLU A 100 0.49 -1.65 12.75
C GLU A 100 1.73 -1.01 13.39
N VAL A 101 2.92 -1.27 12.84
CA VAL A 101 4.10 -0.47 13.15
C VAL A 101 3.98 0.84 12.38
N VAL A 102 3.92 1.94 13.12
CA VAL A 102 3.76 3.29 12.59
C VAL A 102 5.05 4.07 12.80
N GLU A 103 5.46 4.81 11.77
CA GLU A 103 6.54 5.77 11.87
C GLU A 103 6.00 7.19 11.65
N ARG A 104 6.57 8.16 12.36
CA ARG A 104 6.26 9.58 12.21
C ARG A 104 7.42 10.46 12.67
N VAL A 105 7.62 11.59 11.98
CA VAL A 105 8.42 12.70 12.49
C VAL A 105 7.55 13.56 13.43
N VAL A 106 7.93 13.58 14.71
CA VAL A 106 7.29 14.37 15.78
C VAL A 106 8.17 15.58 16.09
N VAL A 107 7.59 16.77 16.07
CA VAL A 107 8.29 18.04 16.33
C VAL A 107 7.97 18.51 17.75
N LEU A 108 8.93 18.42 18.66
CA LEU A 108 8.80 18.95 20.01
C LEU A 108 9.37 20.36 20.09
N GLN A 109 8.53 21.30 20.45
CA GLN A 109 8.95 22.67 20.74
C GLN A 109 9.74 22.71 22.07
N PRO A 110 10.55 23.75 22.33
CA PRO A 110 11.45 23.82 23.49
C PRO A 110 10.75 24.04 24.85
N PHE A 111 9.72 23.26 25.18
CA PHE A 111 8.99 23.30 26.46
C PHE A 111 9.63 22.47 27.57
N GLY A 112 10.95 22.29 27.53
CA GLY A 112 11.70 21.65 28.62
C GLY A 112 11.42 20.15 28.82
N TYR A 113 11.15 19.39 27.76
CA TYR A 113 11.04 17.94 27.84
C TYR A 113 12.34 17.29 28.32
N ASP A 114 12.24 16.31 29.22
CA ASP A 114 13.32 15.37 29.51
C ASP A 114 13.40 14.32 28.40
N LEU A 115 14.20 14.64 27.37
CA LEU A 115 14.35 13.81 26.18
C LEU A 115 14.88 12.39 26.45
N GLY A 116 15.48 12.15 27.62
CA GLY A 116 15.96 10.83 28.03
C GLY A 116 14.88 9.95 28.68
N LYS A 117 13.73 10.54 29.04
CA LYS A 117 12.60 9.87 29.69
C LYS A 117 11.34 9.83 28.82
N LEU A 118 11.45 10.23 27.56
CA LEU A 118 10.32 10.19 26.64
C LEU A 118 9.76 8.78 26.51
N ARG A 119 8.43 8.72 26.55
CA ARG A 119 7.65 7.51 26.32
C ARG A 119 6.36 7.85 25.60
N LEU A 120 5.78 6.84 24.99
CA LEU A 120 4.48 6.91 24.36
C LEU A 120 3.46 6.13 25.20
N VAL A 121 2.29 6.71 25.41
CA VAL A 121 1.15 6.06 26.06
C VAL A 121 -0.09 6.18 25.20
N ASP A 122 -1.01 5.22 25.31
CA ASP A 122 -2.33 5.32 24.70
C ASP A 122 -3.27 6.24 25.52
N GLU A 123 -4.51 6.37 25.08
CA GLU A 123 -5.54 7.19 25.75
C GLU A 123 -5.89 6.70 27.16
N GLN A 124 -5.65 5.42 27.46
CA GLN A 124 -5.86 4.84 28.79
C GLN A 124 -4.61 4.99 29.67
N GLY A 125 -3.55 5.65 29.18
CA GLY A 125 -2.28 5.82 29.88
C GLY A 125 -1.42 4.55 29.90
N ARG A 126 -1.77 3.52 29.13
CA ARG A 126 -0.99 2.29 29.03
C ARG A 126 0.23 2.53 28.15
N PRO A 127 1.40 1.98 28.51
CA PRO A 127 2.62 2.20 27.75
C PRO A 127 2.59 1.50 26.38
N VAL A 128 3.04 2.21 25.36
CA VAL A 128 3.10 1.73 23.98
C VAL A 128 4.56 1.49 23.59
N PRO A 129 4.92 0.31 23.04
CA PRO A 129 6.23 0.06 22.48
C PRO A 129 6.59 1.14 21.45
N CYS A 130 7.66 1.89 21.73
CA CYS A 130 8.13 2.96 20.87
C CYS A 130 9.64 3.10 20.91
N GLU A 131 10.19 3.64 19.82
CA GLU A 131 11.62 3.82 19.60
C GLU A 131 11.86 5.18 18.92
N ILE A 132 12.87 5.89 19.40
CA ILE A 132 13.37 7.10 18.73
C ILE A 132 14.45 6.65 17.76
N VAL A 133 14.09 6.50 16.49
CA VAL A 133 15.00 6.08 15.41
C VAL A 133 16.07 7.15 15.17
N ARG A 134 15.65 8.41 15.19
CA ARG A 134 16.55 9.54 14.98
C ARG A 134 16.07 10.78 15.72
N ARG A 135 17.01 11.53 16.27
CA ARG A 135 16.78 12.84 16.89
C ARG A 135 17.60 13.91 16.18
N ARG A 136 16.98 15.05 15.88
CA ARG A 136 17.67 16.24 15.33
C ARG A 136 17.12 17.50 15.99
N PHE A 137 17.96 18.50 16.19
CA PHE A 137 17.52 19.83 16.60
C PHE A 137 17.56 20.74 15.39
N LEU A 138 16.45 21.38 15.05
CA LEU A 138 16.34 22.21 13.86
C LEU A 138 15.80 23.59 14.23
N GLU A 139 16.37 24.62 13.61
CA GLU A 139 15.78 25.95 13.65
C GLU A 139 14.41 25.92 12.94
N ARG A 140 13.40 26.53 13.55
CA ARG A 140 12.03 26.52 13.01
C ARG A 140 11.97 27.31 11.71
N PHE A 141 11.45 26.68 10.66
CA PHE A 141 11.13 27.36 9.40
C PHE A 141 9.69 27.85 9.40
N TRP A 142 9.51 29.16 9.33
CA TRP A 142 8.18 29.75 9.16
C TRP A 142 7.60 29.36 7.79
N GLY A 143 6.44 28.70 7.79
CA GLY A 143 5.68 28.37 6.57
C GLY A 143 5.68 26.89 6.16
N ILE A 144 6.38 26.01 6.86
CA ILE A 144 6.33 24.56 6.62
C ILE A 144 5.79 23.87 7.86
N ASP A 145 4.60 23.28 7.75
CA ASP A 145 4.01 22.52 8.85
C ASP A 145 4.19 21.02 8.65
N TYR A 146 5.29 20.49 9.19
CA TYR A 146 5.58 19.06 9.17
C TYR A 146 4.54 18.22 9.93
N ARG A 147 3.72 18.86 10.78
CA ARG A 147 2.71 18.16 11.59
C ARG A 147 1.44 17.88 10.80
N ALA A 148 1.15 18.65 9.75
CA ALA A 148 -0.01 18.44 8.90
C ALA A 148 0.14 17.25 7.94
N GLU A 149 1.37 16.89 7.58
CA GLU A 149 1.65 15.80 6.65
C GLU A 149 1.27 14.43 7.24
N ILE A 150 0.62 13.60 6.43
CA ILE A 150 -0.10 12.40 6.90
C ILE A 150 0.73 11.12 6.89
N SER A 151 1.91 11.14 6.28
CA SER A 151 2.85 10.01 6.22
C SER A 151 4.29 10.42 6.55
N ALA A 152 5.03 9.55 7.24
CA ALA A 152 6.44 9.80 7.58
C ALA A 152 7.36 9.95 6.36
N GLY A 153 7.09 9.18 5.30
CA GLY A 153 7.84 9.26 4.04
C GLY A 153 7.78 10.67 3.45
N ASN A 154 6.56 11.23 3.35
CA ASN A 154 6.38 12.59 2.85
C ASN A 154 7.01 13.63 3.80
N GLN A 155 6.90 13.48 5.12
CA GLN A 155 7.55 14.37 6.08
C GLN A 155 9.07 14.43 5.86
N THR A 156 9.69 13.27 5.65
CA THR A 156 11.12 13.14 5.42
C THR A 156 11.52 13.75 4.07
N ALA A 157 10.76 13.44 3.01
CA ALA A 157 10.97 14.00 1.67
C ALA A 157 10.81 15.53 1.64
N MET A 158 9.88 16.09 2.43
CA MET A 158 9.73 17.53 2.60
C MET A 158 10.92 18.16 3.32
N LEU A 159 11.50 17.47 4.30
CA LEU A 159 12.60 17.98 5.11
C LEU A 159 13.95 17.91 4.40
N GLU A 160 14.18 16.89 3.58
CA GLU A 160 15.48 16.59 2.96
C GLU A 160 16.08 17.75 2.12
N PRO A 161 15.33 18.47 1.25
CA PRO A 161 15.88 19.60 0.50
C PRO A 161 16.42 20.71 1.40
N TYR A 162 15.76 20.98 2.53
CA TYR A 162 16.17 22.01 3.49
C TYR A 162 17.45 21.59 4.22
N LEU A 163 17.51 20.33 4.66
CA LEU A 163 18.71 19.77 5.26
C LEU A 163 19.90 19.84 4.30
N LYS A 164 19.69 19.50 3.03
CA LYS A 164 20.74 19.55 2.00
C LYS A 164 21.18 20.98 1.69
N ARG A 165 20.24 21.93 1.62
CA ARG A 165 20.51 23.32 1.23
C ARG A 165 21.13 24.15 2.35
N PHE A 166 20.62 24.01 3.57
CA PHE A 166 21.01 24.85 4.70
C PHE A 166 21.98 24.13 5.66
N GLY A 167 21.96 22.80 5.69
CA GLY A 167 22.91 21.97 6.45
C GLY A 167 23.11 22.46 7.88
N ASP A 168 24.37 22.67 8.24
CA ASP A 168 24.82 23.05 9.58
C ASP A 168 24.29 24.42 10.06
N ARG A 169 23.75 25.26 9.16
CA ARG A 169 23.15 26.54 9.56
C ARG A 169 21.93 26.35 10.44
N ILE A 170 21.13 25.32 10.15
CA ILE A 170 19.82 25.08 10.78
C ILE A 170 19.89 23.87 11.70
N ILE A 171 20.77 22.91 11.41
CA ILE A 171 20.98 21.71 12.20
C ILE A 171 21.77 22.08 13.46
N GLY A 172 21.11 21.95 14.61
CA GLY A 172 21.72 22.04 15.92
C GLY A 172 22.15 20.68 16.46
N ASN A 173 22.64 20.70 17.69
CA ASN A 173 23.00 19.53 18.48
C ASN A 173 22.29 19.58 19.85
N GLU A 174 22.62 18.66 20.75
CA GLU A 174 21.99 18.58 22.09
C GLU A 174 22.13 19.87 22.92
N ARG A 175 23.16 20.70 22.66
CA ARG A 175 23.33 21.99 23.34
C ARG A 175 22.26 23.01 22.97
N ASP A 176 21.56 22.81 21.85
CA ASP A 176 20.45 23.66 21.40
C ASP A 176 19.10 23.23 22.00
N GLN A 177 19.09 22.25 22.91
CA GLN A 177 17.90 21.87 23.68
C GLN A 177 17.37 23.09 24.44
N GLY A 178 16.09 23.42 24.24
CA GLY A 178 15.47 24.60 24.83
C GLY A 178 15.52 25.86 23.96
N VAL A 179 16.23 25.82 22.82
CA VAL A 179 16.28 26.94 21.84
C VAL A 179 15.69 26.53 20.50
N LYS A 180 16.06 25.34 20.01
CA LYS A 180 15.58 24.78 18.74
C LYS A 180 14.48 23.74 18.94
N ASP A 181 13.67 23.54 17.92
CA ASP A 181 12.69 22.45 17.90
C ASP A 181 13.41 21.11 17.76
N CYS A 182 12.94 20.09 18.48
CA CYS A 182 13.47 18.73 18.44
C CYS A 182 12.62 17.86 17.52
N PHE A 183 13.18 17.45 16.40
CA PHE A 183 12.56 16.54 15.43
C PHE A 183 12.93 15.10 15.79
N LEU A 184 11.93 14.33 16.19
CA LEU A 184 12.03 12.93 16.56
C LEU A 184 11.41 12.07 15.46
N GLN A 185 12.22 11.26 14.79
CA GLN A 185 11.70 10.16 13.99
C GLN A 185 11.31 9.05 14.98
N LEU A 186 10.03 8.98 15.29
CA LEU A 186 9.44 8.06 16.26
C LEU A 186 8.82 6.89 15.51
N ARG A 187 9.13 5.67 15.96
CA ARG A 187 8.47 4.44 15.53
C ARG A 187 7.75 3.82 16.72
N PHE A 188 6.53 3.34 16.53
CA PHE A 188 5.77 2.73 17.62
C PHE A 188 4.76 1.71 17.11
N LEU A 189 4.34 0.80 17.99
CA LEU A 189 3.33 -0.21 17.70
C LEU A 189 1.94 0.33 18.00
N ALA A 190 1.24 0.80 16.97
CA ALA A 190 -0.14 1.26 17.09
C ALA A 190 -1.07 0.04 17.16
N ARG A 191 -1.49 -0.31 18.38
CA ARG A 191 -2.36 -1.46 18.65
C ARG A 191 -3.83 -1.11 18.55
N ASP A 192 -4.61 -2.12 18.18
CA ASP A 192 -6.08 -2.14 18.25
C ASP A 192 -6.72 -0.91 17.58
N LEU A 193 -6.18 -0.51 16.42
CA LEU A 193 -6.69 0.66 15.70
C LEU A 193 -8.13 0.38 15.24
N PRO A 194 -9.13 1.15 15.71
CA PRO A 194 -10.53 0.84 15.49
C PRO A 194 -10.88 0.89 14.00
N ALA A 195 -11.75 -0.02 13.55
CA ALA A 195 -12.20 -0.07 12.17
C ALA A 195 -12.88 1.24 11.75
N VAL A 196 -12.42 1.86 10.65
CA VAL A 196 -12.91 3.15 10.15
C VAL A 196 -12.99 4.19 11.28
N GLY A 197 -11.90 4.33 12.02
CA GLY A 197 -11.81 5.14 13.23
C GLY A 197 -10.43 5.72 13.46
N HIS A 198 -10.16 6.19 14.67
CA HIS A 198 -8.84 6.68 15.07
C HIS A 198 -8.49 6.33 16.52
N ALA A 199 -7.21 6.34 16.82
CA ALA A 199 -6.65 6.26 18.17
C ALA A 199 -5.69 7.43 18.41
N LEU A 200 -5.55 7.85 19.66
CA LEU A 200 -4.60 8.88 20.08
C LEU A 200 -3.48 8.28 20.93
N TYR A 201 -2.27 8.81 20.74
CA TYR A 201 -1.09 8.42 21.50
C TYR A 201 -0.39 9.67 22.03
N ARG A 202 -0.19 9.73 23.34
CA ARG A 202 0.41 10.89 24.01
C ARG A 202 1.89 10.66 24.25
N LEU A 203 2.72 11.61 23.84
CA LEU A 203 4.15 11.62 24.14
C LEU A 203 4.38 12.37 25.46
N THR A 204 5.01 11.70 26.43
CA THR A 204 5.24 12.28 27.77
C THR A 204 6.62 11.90 28.30
N ASP A 205 7.16 12.74 29.19
CA ASP A 205 8.41 12.56 29.93
C ASP A 205 8.20 12.41 31.45
N GLU A 206 6.95 12.27 31.89
CA GLU A 206 6.59 12.02 33.28
C GLU A 206 7.14 10.65 33.76
N PRO A 207 7.03 10.24 35.04
CA PRO A 207 7.28 8.87 35.52
C PRO A 207 6.07 7.94 35.36
N GLY A 208 6.27 6.63 35.18
CA GLY A 208 5.21 5.71 34.77
C GLY A 208 5.73 4.35 34.27
N PRO A 209 4.83 3.37 34.06
CA PRO A 209 5.23 2.02 33.66
C PRO A 209 5.85 2.01 32.26
N LEU A 210 6.82 1.12 32.05
CA LEU A 210 7.36 0.80 30.73
C LEU A 210 6.54 -0.33 30.09
N PRO A 211 6.55 -0.48 28.75
CA PRO A 211 5.95 -1.64 28.10
C PRO A 211 6.50 -2.95 28.69
N ALA A 212 5.63 -3.94 28.88
CA ALA A 212 6.05 -5.26 29.31
C ALA A 212 6.99 -5.89 28.27
N ARG A 213 7.97 -6.69 28.73
CA ARG A 213 9.01 -7.28 27.86
C ARG A 213 8.45 -8.22 26.79
N ASP A 214 7.30 -8.81 27.06
CA ASP A 214 6.55 -9.75 26.23
C ASP A 214 5.37 -9.10 25.51
N SER A 215 5.30 -7.76 25.50
CA SER A 215 4.18 -7.05 24.86
C SER A 215 4.17 -7.14 23.33
N PHE A 216 5.26 -7.61 22.71
CA PHE A 216 5.38 -7.97 21.30
C PHE A 216 6.62 -8.83 21.07
N THR A 217 6.68 -9.53 19.93
CA THR A 217 7.87 -10.31 19.51
C THR A 217 8.78 -9.42 18.67
N PRO A 218 10.03 -9.13 19.09
CA PRO A 218 10.89 -8.22 18.37
C PRO A 218 11.38 -8.80 17.04
N VAL A 219 11.66 -7.91 16.08
CA VAL A 219 12.44 -8.22 14.88
C VAL A 219 13.93 -8.12 15.20
N SER A 220 14.71 -9.01 14.61
CA SER A 220 16.16 -8.89 14.54
C SER A 220 16.59 -8.65 13.10
N ALA A 221 17.56 -7.76 12.88
CA ALA A 221 18.22 -7.57 11.59
C ALA A 221 19.73 -7.54 11.80
N ARG A 222 20.47 -8.35 11.04
CA ARG A 222 21.94 -8.41 11.21
C ARG A 222 22.63 -8.82 9.92
N ARG A 223 23.90 -8.45 9.80
CA ARG A 223 24.80 -9.02 8.79
C ARG A 223 25.12 -10.47 9.16
N ALA A 224 25.14 -11.36 8.18
CA ALA A 224 25.59 -12.73 8.33
C ALA A 224 26.47 -13.08 7.12
N GLY A 225 27.80 -13.01 7.29
CA GLY A 225 28.71 -13.08 6.14
C GLY A 225 28.49 -11.92 5.18
N GLU A 226 28.25 -12.23 3.90
CA GLU A 226 27.95 -11.25 2.85
C GLU A 226 26.47 -10.89 2.77
N ASP A 227 25.60 -11.58 3.51
CA ASP A 227 24.16 -11.42 3.47
C ASP A 227 23.63 -10.54 4.62
N ALA A 228 22.33 -10.23 4.59
CA ALA A 228 21.59 -9.71 5.73
C ALA A 228 20.42 -10.63 6.08
N VAL A 229 20.23 -10.90 7.37
CA VAL A 229 19.16 -11.75 7.89
C VAL A 229 18.20 -10.91 8.72
N LEU A 230 16.92 -10.94 8.36
CA LEU A 230 15.79 -10.36 9.09
C LEU A 230 14.93 -11.51 9.64
N ASP A 231 14.56 -11.45 10.91
CA ASP A 231 13.78 -12.51 11.58
C ASP A 231 12.88 -11.92 12.66
N ASN A 232 11.58 -12.22 12.62
CA ASN A 232 10.60 -11.75 13.62
C ASN A 232 9.87 -12.90 14.34
N GLY A 233 10.35 -14.13 14.21
CA GLY A 233 9.73 -15.33 14.79
C GLY A 233 8.53 -15.88 14.01
N LEU A 234 8.04 -15.19 12.97
CA LEU A 234 7.02 -15.69 12.04
C LEU A 234 7.64 -16.09 10.70
N VAL A 235 8.53 -15.24 10.19
CA VAL A 235 9.29 -15.48 8.96
C VAL A 235 10.75 -15.10 9.17
N ARG A 236 11.63 -15.72 8.39
CA ARG A 236 13.04 -15.34 8.28
C ARG A 236 13.37 -15.02 6.82
N ALA A 237 13.86 -13.81 6.56
CA ALA A 237 14.30 -13.38 5.24
C ALA A 237 15.82 -13.19 5.20
N VAL A 238 16.47 -13.67 4.15
CA VAL A 238 17.89 -13.46 3.87
C VAL A 238 17.99 -12.67 2.57
N LEU A 239 18.58 -11.47 2.62
CA LEU A 239 18.90 -10.69 1.44
C LEU A 239 20.35 -10.98 1.03
N HIS A 240 20.55 -11.32 -0.23
CA HIS A 240 21.87 -11.54 -0.82
C HIS A 240 22.41 -10.27 -1.52
N PRO A 241 23.75 -10.16 -1.70
CA PRO A 241 24.36 -9.05 -2.43
C PRO A 241 23.78 -8.81 -3.82
N ASP A 242 23.37 -9.85 -4.54
CA ASP A 242 22.82 -9.75 -5.90
C ASP A 242 21.35 -9.33 -5.96
N GLY A 243 20.70 -9.12 -4.80
CA GLY A 243 19.30 -8.69 -4.71
C GLY A 243 18.29 -9.84 -4.64
N THR A 244 18.74 -11.10 -4.71
CA THR A 244 17.88 -12.26 -4.44
C THR A 244 17.59 -12.40 -2.94
N ILE A 245 16.48 -13.07 -2.63
CA ILE A 245 15.96 -13.21 -1.28
C ILE A 245 15.58 -14.66 -1.01
N ASP A 246 16.09 -15.24 0.08
CA ASP A 246 15.56 -16.49 0.62
C ASP A 246 14.56 -16.17 1.73
N LEU A 247 13.37 -16.77 1.69
CA LEU A 247 12.32 -16.56 2.67
C LEU A 247 11.89 -17.88 3.29
N THR A 248 11.95 -17.99 4.61
CA THR A 248 11.48 -19.16 5.36
C THR A 248 10.20 -18.82 6.11
N ASP A 249 9.16 -19.62 5.92
CA ASP A 249 7.99 -19.66 6.78
C ASP A 249 8.30 -20.51 8.02
N LEU A 250 8.32 -19.88 9.20
CA LEU A 250 8.71 -20.57 10.43
C LEU A 250 7.58 -21.44 11.00
N ALA A 251 6.35 -21.32 10.51
CA ALA A 251 5.23 -22.14 10.97
C ALA A 251 5.25 -23.55 10.37
N ASN A 252 5.57 -23.68 9.07
CA ASN A 252 5.62 -24.97 8.36
C ASN A 252 7.06 -25.39 7.95
N GLY A 253 8.04 -24.49 8.07
CA GLY A 253 9.44 -24.74 7.71
C GLY A 253 9.73 -24.69 6.21
N HIS A 254 8.79 -24.28 5.37
CA HIS A 254 8.99 -24.16 3.93
C HIS A 254 9.96 -23.01 3.62
N VAL A 255 10.87 -23.26 2.68
CA VAL A 255 11.88 -22.29 2.24
C VAL A 255 11.62 -21.95 0.78
N TYR A 256 11.50 -20.66 0.50
CA TYR A 256 11.38 -20.09 -0.84
C TYR A 256 12.74 -19.48 -1.20
N ASP A 257 13.53 -20.21 -1.98
CA ASP A 257 14.90 -19.84 -2.34
C ASP A 257 14.94 -18.96 -3.60
N GLY A 258 15.82 -17.94 -3.60
CA GLY A 258 16.11 -17.14 -4.78
C GLY A 258 14.95 -16.27 -5.28
N LEU A 259 14.07 -15.82 -4.38
CA LEU A 259 13.03 -14.85 -4.69
C LEU A 259 13.63 -13.52 -5.15
N ASN A 260 12.82 -12.71 -5.86
CA ASN A 260 13.23 -11.41 -6.38
C ASN A 260 14.44 -11.47 -7.34
N LEU A 261 14.60 -12.57 -8.08
CA LEU A 261 15.60 -12.65 -9.14
C LEU A 261 15.22 -11.69 -10.27
N LEU A 262 15.99 -10.62 -10.45
CA LEU A 262 15.71 -9.63 -11.49
C LEU A 262 16.13 -10.17 -12.86
N GLU A 263 15.20 -10.08 -13.80
CA GLU A 263 15.34 -10.54 -15.18
C GLU A 263 15.03 -9.42 -16.15
N ASP A 264 15.87 -9.28 -17.18
CA ASP A 264 15.72 -8.34 -18.26
C ASP A 264 15.64 -9.08 -19.60
N SER A 265 14.55 -8.89 -20.34
CA SER A 265 14.33 -9.38 -21.71
C SER A 265 14.17 -8.21 -22.69
N GLU A 266 14.47 -8.43 -23.97
CA GLU A 266 14.24 -7.41 -24.99
C GLU A 266 12.75 -7.23 -25.27
N ASP A 267 12.36 -6.03 -25.65
CA ASP A 267 11.00 -5.77 -26.13
C ASP A 267 11.04 -4.99 -27.45
N ALA A 268 10.77 -5.71 -28.53
CA ALA A 268 10.62 -5.20 -29.89
C ALA A 268 9.16 -4.86 -30.25
N GLY A 269 8.25 -4.93 -29.29
CA GLY A 269 6.84 -4.58 -29.45
C GLY A 269 6.57 -3.08 -29.43
N ASP A 270 5.43 -2.73 -28.85
CA ASP A 270 4.88 -1.36 -28.75
C ASP A 270 4.06 -1.21 -27.47
N GLU A 271 3.40 -0.06 -27.25
CA GLU A 271 2.63 0.22 -26.02
C GLU A 271 1.51 -0.79 -25.71
N TYR A 272 0.98 -1.52 -26.70
CA TYR A 272 -0.08 -2.50 -26.49
C TYR A 272 0.48 -3.89 -26.17
N ASP A 273 1.42 -4.37 -26.98
CA ASP A 273 1.88 -5.76 -26.92
C ASP A 273 3.39 -5.83 -26.68
N PHE A 274 3.80 -6.68 -25.74
CA PHE A 274 5.16 -7.18 -25.67
C PHE A 274 5.49 -8.00 -26.92
N GLY A 275 6.66 -7.75 -27.51
CA GLY A 275 7.13 -8.46 -28.70
C GLY A 275 8.57 -8.95 -28.52
N PRO A 276 8.83 -10.25 -28.36
CA PRO A 276 10.21 -10.74 -28.31
C PRO A 276 10.91 -10.49 -29.65
N ALA A 277 12.21 -10.24 -29.62
CA ALA A 277 12.97 -10.10 -30.85
C ALA A 277 13.16 -11.48 -31.52
N PRO A 278 13.41 -11.53 -32.85
CA PRO A 278 13.70 -12.78 -33.54
C PRO A 278 14.88 -13.59 -32.96
N VAL A 279 15.84 -12.91 -32.36
CA VAL A 279 16.96 -13.49 -31.61
C VAL A 279 16.85 -12.99 -30.18
N PRO A 280 16.08 -13.69 -29.32
CA PRO A 280 15.83 -13.25 -27.95
C PRO A 280 17.06 -13.45 -27.07
N GLU A 281 17.25 -12.56 -26.10
CA GLU A 281 18.34 -12.61 -25.13
C GLU A 281 17.86 -12.10 -23.78
N THR A 282 17.93 -12.97 -22.78
CA THR A 282 17.59 -12.67 -21.39
C THR A 282 18.85 -12.51 -20.56
N VAL A 283 18.89 -11.47 -19.73
CA VAL A 283 19.97 -11.22 -18.77
C VAL A 283 19.39 -11.25 -17.35
N PHE A 284 20.09 -11.85 -16.42
CA PHE A 284 19.70 -11.90 -15.01
C PHE A 284 20.69 -11.12 -14.15
N ALA A 285 20.20 -10.52 -13.07
CA ALA A 285 21.04 -9.86 -12.08
C ALA A 285 21.69 -10.85 -11.09
N GLY A 286 21.25 -12.12 -11.06
CA GLY A 286 21.77 -13.14 -10.15
C GLY A 286 23.29 -13.31 -10.25
N GLY A 287 23.97 -13.34 -9.11
CA GLY A 287 25.43 -13.35 -9.01
C GLY A 287 26.12 -12.02 -9.28
N ALA A 288 25.38 -10.93 -9.55
CA ALA A 288 25.98 -9.60 -9.64
C ALA A 288 26.51 -9.17 -8.26
N PRO A 289 27.72 -8.59 -8.19
CA PRO A 289 28.22 -8.06 -6.93
C PRO A 289 27.39 -6.84 -6.52
N GLY A 290 26.90 -6.84 -5.29
CA GLY A 290 26.22 -5.69 -4.70
C GLY A 290 26.79 -5.31 -3.34
N GLU A 291 26.66 -4.03 -3.01
CA GLU A 291 27.01 -3.54 -1.68
C GLU A 291 25.78 -3.62 -0.77
N LEU A 292 25.80 -4.60 0.13
CA LEU A 292 24.73 -4.84 1.07
C LEU A 292 24.97 -4.17 2.43
N ARG A 293 23.91 -3.57 2.98
CA ARG A 293 23.90 -2.94 4.31
C ARG A 293 22.60 -3.25 5.06
N VAL A 294 22.70 -3.55 6.34
CA VAL A 294 21.55 -3.45 7.26
C VAL A 294 21.38 -1.97 7.58
N ILE A 295 20.21 -1.42 7.26
CA ILE A 295 19.90 0.01 7.39
C ILE A 295 18.96 0.29 8.54
N ASP A 296 18.27 -0.74 9.04
CA ASP A 296 17.42 -0.66 10.22
C ASP A 296 17.47 -1.98 11.00
N SER A 297 17.61 -1.86 12.32
CA SER A 297 17.73 -2.99 13.25
C SER A 297 17.15 -2.62 14.60
N THR A 298 15.90 -2.15 14.60
CA THR A 298 15.16 -1.94 15.83
C THR A 298 14.26 -3.13 16.16
N PRO A 299 13.90 -3.34 17.45
CA PRO A 299 12.91 -4.33 17.85
C PRO A 299 11.58 -4.28 17.08
N LEU A 300 11.12 -3.10 16.62
CA LEU A 300 9.86 -2.99 15.88
C LEU A 300 9.99 -3.27 14.37
N LEU A 301 11.17 -3.05 13.78
CA LEU A 301 11.36 -3.12 12.34
C LEU A 301 12.83 -3.42 11.98
N GLY A 302 13.02 -4.39 11.08
CA GLY A 302 14.30 -4.67 10.44
C GLY A 302 14.26 -4.27 8.97
N ALA A 303 15.34 -3.69 8.46
CA ALA A 303 15.47 -3.38 7.04
C ALA A 303 16.92 -3.55 6.56
N ALA A 304 17.07 -4.07 5.35
CA ALA A 304 18.34 -4.21 4.67
C ALA A 304 18.20 -3.73 3.22
N VAL A 305 19.32 -3.30 2.65
CA VAL A 305 19.41 -2.84 1.27
C VAL A 305 20.65 -3.41 0.62
N THR A 306 20.56 -3.78 -0.65
CA THR A 306 21.72 -3.99 -1.51
C THR A 306 21.67 -3.05 -2.71
N VAL A 307 22.83 -2.53 -3.10
CA VAL A 307 22.99 -1.72 -4.30
C VAL A 307 23.93 -2.45 -5.24
N LEU A 308 23.42 -2.84 -6.41
CA LEU A 308 24.15 -3.57 -7.43
C LEU A 308 24.15 -2.81 -8.75
N ARG A 309 25.17 -3.10 -9.57
CA ARG A 309 25.24 -2.61 -10.95
C ARG A 309 24.70 -3.68 -11.88
N PHE A 310 23.64 -3.37 -12.62
CA PHE A 310 23.08 -4.26 -13.63
C PHE A 310 23.47 -3.74 -15.03
N ASP A 311 24.47 -4.38 -15.66
CA ASP A 311 24.90 -4.02 -17.01
C ASP A 311 23.91 -4.60 -18.04
N LEU A 312 23.03 -3.75 -18.55
CA LEU A 312 21.98 -4.13 -19.49
C LEU A 312 22.38 -3.78 -20.93
N PRO A 313 22.01 -4.59 -21.94
CA PRO A 313 22.12 -4.20 -23.33
C PRO A 313 21.43 -2.86 -23.58
N ARG A 314 22.11 -1.93 -24.26
CA ARG A 314 21.69 -0.53 -24.27
C ARG A 314 20.37 -0.27 -25.01
N SER A 315 20.02 -1.12 -25.97
CA SER A 315 18.86 -1.01 -26.86
C SER A 315 18.71 -2.29 -27.69
N LEU A 316 17.71 -2.34 -28.56
CA LEU A 316 17.74 -3.25 -29.69
C LEU A 316 18.82 -2.85 -30.73
N THR A 317 19.22 -3.80 -31.57
CA THR A 317 19.99 -3.53 -32.79
C THR A 317 19.20 -2.64 -33.75
N ARG A 318 19.89 -1.94 -34.67
CA ARG A 318 19.22 -1.11 -35.70
C ARG A 318 18.17 -1.88 -36.52
N GLY A 319 18.39 -3.17 -36.75
CA GLY A 319 17.44 -4.05 -37.44
C GLY A 319 16.37 -4.67 -36.56
N ARG A 320 16.35 -4.36 -35.26
CA ARG A 320 15.41 -4.88 -34.25
C ARG A 320 15.34 -6.41 -34.19
N ARG A 321 16.44 -7.08 -34.59
CA ARG A 321 16.51 -8.55 -34.65
C ARG A 321 16.90 -9.20 -33.33
N GLY A 322 17.42 -8.41 -32.41
CA GLY A 322 17.97 -8.81 -31.12
C GLY A 322 18.63 -7.60 -30.47
N ARG A 323 19.27 -7.80 -29.31
CA ARG A 323 19.87 -6.73 -28.51
C ARG A 323 21.19 -6.21 -29.07
N ASP A 324 21.47 -4.92 -28.85
CA ASP A 324 22.78 -4.33 -29.15
C ASP A 324 23.83 -4.90 -28.19
N PRO A 325 24.97 -5.42 -28.67
CA PRO A 325 25.98 -6.06 -27.82
C PRO A 325 26.68 -5.10 -26.86
N ARG A 326 26.51 -3.77 -27.02
CA ARG A 326 27.01 -2.79 -26.06
C ARG A 326 26.05 -2.66 -24.90
N THR A 327 26.60 -2.70 -23.69
CA THR A 327 25.83 -2.52 -22.46
C THR A 327 25.90 -1.10 -21.94
N THR A 328 24.95 -0.77 -21.06
CA THR A 328 24.89 0.44 -20.25
C THR A 328 24.63 0.05 -18.80
N PRO A 329 25.34 0.65 -17.83
CA PRO A 329 25.13 0.35 -16.41
C PRO A 329 23.82 0.97 -15.93
N CYS A 330 22.96 0.14 -15.36
CA CYS A 330 21.78 0.57 -14.61
C CYS A 330 22.00 0.23 -13.13
N ASP A 331 22.08 1.26 -12.29
CA ASP A 331 22.19 1.05 -10.84
C ASP A 331 20.85 0.58 -10.29
N VAL A 332 20.86 -0.50 -9.51
CA VAL A 332 19.67 -1.10 -8.89
C VAL A 332 19.85 -1.14 -7.37
N GLU A 333 18.84 -0.65 -6.66
CA GLU A 333 18.71 -0.75 -5.21
C GLU A 333 17.54 -1.69 -4.87
N VAL A 334 17.80 -2.76 -4.13
CA VAL A 334 16.77 -3.65 -3.58
C VAL A 334 16.76 -3.47 -2.06
N ARG A 335 15.64 -2.98 -1.51
CA ARG A 335 15.40 -2.83 -0.08
C ARG A 335 14.35 -3.85 0.37
N ILE A 336 14.63 -4.57 1.45
CA ILE A 336 13.66 -5.41 2.15
C ILE A 336 13.33 -4.83 3.53
N THR A 337 12.08 -4.95 3.96
CA THR A 337 11.61 -4.49 5.28
C THR A 337 10.71 -5.55 5.93
N LEU A 338 10.99 -5.87 7.19
CA LEU A 338 10.22 -6.81 8.00
C LEU A 338 9.81 -6.14 9.32
N ALA A 339 8.52 -6.10 9.61
CA ALA A 339 7.97 -5.53 10.84
C ALA A 339 7.65 -6.62 11.87
N THR A 340 7.60 -6.25 13.15
CA THR A 340 7.11 -7.15 14.21
C THR A 340 5.67 -7.58 13.91
N GLY A 341 5.35 -8.84 14.18
CA GLY A 341 3.98 -9.38 14.03
C GLY A 341 3.48 -9.50 12.59
N SER A 342 4.31 -9.25 11.58
CA SER A 342 3.93 -9.38 10.17
C SER A 342 4.56 -10.61 9.51
N ARG A 343 3.79 -11.36 8.73
CA ARG A 343 4.32 -12.41 7.83
C ARG A 343 4.74 -11.85 6.47
N ARG A 344 4.37 -10.60 6.17
CA ARG A 344 4.63 -9.92 4.91
C ARG A 344 6.02 -9.29 4.93
N LEU A 345 6.83 -9.64 3.94
CA LEU A 345 8.12 -9.01 3.64
C LEU A 345 7.92 -7.96 2.54
N ASP A 346 8.12 -6.69 2.88
CA ASP A 346 8.00 -5.59 1.92
C ASP A 346 9.29 -5.47 1.11
N ILE A 347 9.17 -5.34 -0.22
CA ILE A 347 10.28 -5.21 -1.17
C ILE A 347 10.11 -3.92 -1.97
N GLU A 348 11.17 -3.13 -2.02
CA GLU A 348 11.28 -1.97 -2.89
C GLU A 348 12.46 -2.14 -3.82
N THR A 349 12.21 -2.13 -5.12
CA THR A 349 13.26 -2.15 -6.15
C THR A 349 13.28 -0.81 -6.86
N THR A 350 14.42 -0.13 -6.81
CA THR A 350 14.66 1.10 -7.55
C THR A 350 15.72 0.85 -8.62
N ILE A 351 15.45 1.25 -9.86
CA ILE A 351 16.41 1.24 -10.95
C ILE A 351 16.61 2.65 -11.49
N ASN A 352 17.85 3.02 -11.82
CA ASN A 352 18.14 4.16 -12.67
C ASN A 352 18.24 3.70 -14.13
N ASN A 353 17.09 3.62 -14.83
CA ASN A 353 17.03 3.06 -16.17
C ASN A 353 17.78 3.92 -17.18
N ARG A 354 18.74 3.31 -17.89
CA ARG A 354 19.48 3.91 -19.01
C ARG A 354 19.42 3.07 -20.29
N ALA A 355 18.74 1.94 -20.25
CA ALA A 355 18.54 1.04 -21.38
C ALA A 355 17.21 1.35 -22.07
N PHE A 356 17.11 0.90 -23.33
CA PHE A 356 15.95 1.09 -24.19
C PHE A 356 15.45 -0.29 -24.67
N ASP A 357 14.19 -0.37 -25.11
CA ASP A 357 13.62 -1.53 -25.82
C ASP A 357 13.72 -2.84 -25.01
N HIS A 358 13.28 -2.80 -23.76
CA HIS A 358 13.47 -3.90 -22.81
C HIS A 358 12.34 -3.99 -21.79
N ARG A 359 12.23 -5.15 -21.14
CA ARG A 359 11.28 -5.43 -20.07
C ARG A 359 12.04 -5.97 -18.86
N LEU A 360 11.84 -5.32 -17.71
CA LEU A 360 12.40 -5.74 -16.43
C LEU A 360 11.31 -6.42 -15.59
N ARG A 361 11.62 -7.59 -15.05
CA ARG A 361 10.73 -8.37 -14.18
C ARG A 361 11.45 -8.83 -12.91
N ALA A 362 10.68 -9.08 -11.86
CA ALA A 362 11.13 -9.76 -10.66
C ALA A 362 10.55 -11.17 -10.63
N TRP A 363 11.41 -12.18 -10.64
CA TRP A 363 11.02 -13.59 -10.57
C TRP A 363 10.97 -14.05 -9.11
N PHE A 364 9.94 -14.83 -8.79
CA PHE A 364 9.73 -15.46 -7.50
C PHE A 364 9.58 -16.97 -7.75
N PRO A 365 10.71 -17.71 -7.79
CA PRO A 365 10.68 -19.17 -7.85
C PRO A 365 10.01 -19.69 -6.59
N THR A 366 8.81 -20.27 -6.71
CA THR A 366 8.03 -20.63 -5.53
C THR A 366 8.48 -21.96 -4.93
N GLY A 367 9.13 -22.82 -5.73
CA GLY A 367 9.40 -24.20 -5.34
C GLY A 367 8.15 -25.09 -5.28
N LEU A 368 6.98 -24.56 -5.64
CA LEU A 368 5.68 -25.22 -5.51
C LEU A 368 5.21 -25.78 -6.85
N ALA A 369 4.61 -26.97 -6.82
CA ALA A 369 3.98 -27.58 -7.98
C ALA A 369 2.52 -27.09 -8.11
N CYS A 370 2.32 -25.95 -8.76
CA CYS A 370 1.02 -25.29 -8.84
C CYS A 370 0.31 -25.56 -10.17
N ALA A 371 -0.92 -26.04 -10.12
CA ALA A 371 -1.77 -26.17 -11.30
C ALA A 371 -2.47 -24.85 -11.67
N GLU A 372 -2.78 -24.03 -10.67
CA GLU A 372 -3.53 -22.78 -10.82
C GLU A 372 -2.87 -21.62 -10.07
N VAL A 373 -3.07 -20.42 -10.59
CA VAL A 373 -2.79 -19.15 -9.93
C VAL A 373 -4.12 -18.48 -9.58
N VAL A 374 -4.21 -17.96 -8.35
CA VAL A 374 -5.31 -17.11 -7.91
C VAL A 374 -4.84 -15.67 -7.94
N SER A 375 -5.60 -14.75 -8.51
CA SER A 375 -5.26 -13.33 -8.53
C SER A 375 -6.47 -12.47 -8.25
N ASP A 376 -6.24 -11.31 -7.66
CA ASP A 376 -7.29 -10.33 -7.44
C ASP A 376 -7.86 -9.81 -8.77
N GLY A 377 -9.12 -9.40 -8.74
CA GLY A 377 -9.89 -9.02 -9.91
C GLY A 377 -10.94 -7.97 -9.60
N ALA A 378 -11.69 -7.56 -10.62
CA ALA A 378 -12.78 -6.61 -10.45
C ALA A 378 -13.94 -7.26 -9.68
N PHE A 379 -13.91 -7.13 -8.35
CA PHE A 379 -14.89 -7.70 -7.42
C PHE A 379 -14.98 -9.24 -7.47
N MET A 380 -13.88 -9.93 -7.76
CA MET A 380 -13.83 -11.39 -7.78
C MET A 380 -12.41 -11.90 -7.66
N LEU A 381 -12.26 -13.16 -7.28
CA LEU A 381 -10.98 -13.88 -7.39
C LEU A 381 -10.89 -14.57 -8.76
N ASN A 382 -9.86 -14.22 -9.53
CA ASN A 382 -9.54 -14.87 -10.79
C ASN A 382 -8.75 -16.16 -10.52
N ARG A 383 -9.30 -17.32 -10.87
CA ARG A 383 -8.60 -18.61 -10.86
C ARG A 383 -8.23 -18.98 -12.29
N ARG A 384 -6.94 -19.18 -12.55
CA ARG A 384 -6.41 -19.43 -13.90
C ARG A 384 -5.40 -20.56 -13.87
N PRO A 385 -5.31 -21.40 -14.92
CA PRO A 385 -4.25 -22.38 -15.00
C PRO A 385 -2.88 -21.69 -15.08
N CYS A 386 -1.87 -22.26 -14.43
CA CYS A 386 -0.48 -21.79 -14.54
C CYS A 386 0.01 -21.86 -15.99
N ALA A 387 -0.25 -22.98 -16.66
CA ALA A 387 0.02 -23.14 -18.09
C ALA A 387 -1.10 -22.51 -18.93
N ARG A 388 -0.74 -21.53 -19.78
CA ARG A 388 -1.70 -20.89 -20.67
C ARG A 388 -2.14 -21.83 -21.80
N PRO A 389 -3.44 -21.91 -22.13
CA PRO A 389 -3.87 -22.60 -23.34
C PRO A 389 -3.28 -21.92 -24.59
N THR A 390 -2.88 -22.74 -25.57
CA THR A 390 -2.44 -22.27 -26.89
C THR A 390 -3.37 -22.83 -27.96
N ASN A 391 -3.66 -22.03 -28.98
CA ASN A 391 -4.40 -22.48 -30.15
C ASN A 391 -3.74 -21.87 -31.40
N PRO A 392 -3.25 -22.69 -32.35
CA PRO A 392 -2.60 -22.20 -33.56
C PRO A 392 -3.55 -21.40 -34.47
N ASP A 393 -4.85 -21.66 -34.38
CA ASP A 393 -5.89 -20.99 -35.17
C ASP A 393 -6.22 -19.59 -34.65
N TRP A 394 -5.69 -19.19 -33.49
CA TRP A 394 -5.90 -17.84 -32.99
C TRP A 394 -5.24 -16.79 -33.91
N PRO A 395 -6.01 -15.76 -34.34
CA PRO A 395 -5.49 -14.67 -35.17
C PRO A 395 -4.29 -13.96 -34.52
N GLN A 396 -4.32 -13.83 -33.19
CA GLN A 396 -3.20 -13.37 -32.39
C GLN A 396 -2.92 -14.44 -31.32
N PRO A 397 -1.66 -14.88 -31.14
CA PRO A 397 -1.35 -15.82 -30.07
C PRO A 397 -1.74 -15.21 -28.73
N ALA A 398 -2.15 -16.07 -27.80
CA ALA A 398 -2.32 -15.69 -26.41
C ALA A 398 -1.05 -15.01 -25.88
N PRO A 399 -1.10 -13.78 -25.34
CA PRO A 399 0.05 -13.23 -24.63
C PRO A 399 0.41 -14.14 -23.45
N PRO A 400 1.68 -14.31 -23.09
CA PRO A 400 2.02 -15.23 -22.00
C PRO A 400 1.59 -14.71 -20.61
N THR A 401 1.29 -13.42 -20.50
CA THR A 401 0.98 -12.73 -19.26
C THR A 401 -0.51 -12.78 -18.88
N TRP A 402 -0.77 -12.52 -17.61
CA TRP A 402 -2.07 -12.36 -17.00
C TRP A 402 -2.22 -10.97 -16.37
N PRO A 403 -3.41 -10.36 -16.42
CA PRO A 403 -3.68 -9.15 -15.67
C PRO A 403 -3.97 -9.49 -14.19
N GLN A 404 -3.51 -8.64 -13.29
CA GLN A 404 -3.85 -8.64 -11.87
C GLN A 404 -4.23 -7.23 -11.40
N GLN A 405 -4.93 -7.16 -10.26
CA GLN A 405 -5.03 -5.93 -9.49
C GLN A 405 -3.95 -5.90 -8.42
N ASP A 406 -4.31 -6.15 -7.17
CA ASP A 406 -3.45 -5.84 -6.03
C ASP A 406 -2.55 -7.01 -5.59
N TRP A 407 -2.90 -8.25 -5.94
CA TRP A 407 -2.14 -9.44 -5.55
C TRP A 407 -2.42 -10.67 -6.40
N SER A 408 -1.49 -11.62 -6.34
CA SER A 408 -1.62 -12.99 -6.86
C SER A 408 -1.04 -14.00 -5.86
N LEU A 409 -1.53 -15.24 -5.89
CA LEU A 409 -1.14 -16.34 -5.01
C LEU A 409 -0.99 -17.63 -5.80
N LEU A 410 0.09 -18.35 -5.51
CA LEU A 410 0.38 -19.69 -5.99
C LEU A 410 0.47 -20.62 -4.78
N GLY A 411 -0.12 -21.80 -4.87
CA GLY A 411 -0.07 -22.80 -3.79
C GLY A 411 -0.22 -24.23 -4.29
N ASP A 412 0.30 -25.19 -3.52
CA ASP A 412 0.24 -26.63 -3.83
C ASP A 412 -0.74 -27.40 -2.93
N GLY A 413 -1.52 -26.69 -2.11
CA GLY A 413 -2.44 -27.24 -1.12
C GLY A 413 -1.81 -27.50 0.25
N THR A 414 -0.51 -27.25 0.42
CA THR A 414 0.18 -27.31 1.72
C THR A 414 0.90 -26.01 2.06
N ALA A 415 1.54 -25.40 1.08
CA ALA A 415 2.21 -24.10 1.18
C ALA A 415 1.73 -23.19 0.06
N SER A 416 1.84 -21.88 0.27
CA SER A 416 1.56 -20.86 -0.73
C SER A 416 2.44 -19.64 -0.60
N LEU A 417 2.61 -18.93 -1.71
CA LEU A 417 3.28 -17.63 -1.76
C LEU A 417 2.32 -16.60 -2.38
N ALA A 418 1.91 -15.62 -1.57
CA ALA A 418 1.23 -14.42 -2.06
C ALA A 418 2.26 -13.37 -2.47
N VAL A 419 2.03 -12.73 -3.62
CA VAL A 419 2.78 -11.57 -4.12
C VAL A 419 1.81 -10.39 -4.21
N PHE A 420 2.04 -9.37 -3.40
CA PHE A 420 1.28 -8.11 -3.39
C PHE A 420 2.01 -7.06 -4.20
N ASN A 421 1.29 -6.12 -4.80
CA ASN A 421 1.89 -5.03 -5.55
C ASN A 421 1.16 -3.69 -5.34
N ARG A 422 1.80 -2.59 -5.73
CA ARG A 422 1.16 -1.27 -5.85
C ARG A 422 1.30 -0.75 -7.28
N GLY A 423 0.34 -1.08 -8.13
CA GLY A 423 0.27 -0.58 -9.51
C GLY A 423 1.14 -1.34 -10.51
N LEU A 424 1.30 -2.65 -10.32
CA LEU A 424 2.02 -3.56 -11.22
C LEU A 424 1.04 -4.61 -11.78
N PRO A 425 0.28 -4.28 -12.82
CA PRO A 425 -0.90 -5.04 -13.23
C PRO A 425 -0.59 -6.29 -14.07
N GLU A 426 0.67 -6.57 -14.38
CA GLU A 426 1.06 -7.65 -15.29
C GLU A 426 1.97 -8.66 -14.58
N PHE A 427 1.66 -9.96 -14.74
CA PHE A 427 2.53 -11.05 -14.33
C PHE A 427 2.48 -12.21 -15.31
N GLU A 428 3.43 -13.14 -15.20
CA GLU A 428 3.47 -14.42 -15.90
C GLU A 428 3.76 -15.55 -14.90
N VAL A 429 3.26 -16.75 -15.18
CA VAL A 429 3.67 -17.96 -14.45
C VAL A 429 4.50 -18.81 -15.39
N LEU A 430 5.76 -19.04 -15.02
CA LEU A 430 6.71 -19.86 -15.75
C LEU A 430 6.89 -21.21 -15.06
N ASP A 431 7.48 -22.16 -15.77
CA ASP A 431 7.95 -23.45 -15.24
C ASP A 431 9.48 -23.40 -15.10
N ASP A 432 10.01 -23.86 -13.97
CA ASP A 432 11.46 -23.91 -13.72
C ASP A 432 12.19 -25.08 -14.40
N GLY A 433 11.48 -25.86 -15.23
CA GLY A 433 11.95 -27.07 -15.89
C GLY A 433 11.78 -28.35 -15.06
N GLN A 434 11.30 -28.24 -13.82
CA GLN A 434 11.04 -29.34 -12.90
C GLN A 434 9.56 -29.47 -12.53
N GLY A 435 8.68 -28.72 -13.20
CA GLY A 435 7.25 -28.71 -12.89
C GLY A 435 6.88 -27.80 -11.73
N ARG A 436 7.77 -26.90 -11.31
CA ARG A 436 7.53 -25.94 -10.22
C ARG A 436 7.31 -24.54 -10.80
N ALA A 437 6.41 -23.80 -10.19
CA ALA A 437 6.00 -22.50 -10.67
C ALA A 437 7.03 -21.41 -10.33
N VAL A 438 7.26 -20.50 -11.26
CA VAL A 438 7.96 -19.24 -11.03
C VAL A 438 6.98 -18.12 -11.35
N TYR A 439 6.70 -17.26 -10.37
CA TYR A 439 5.89 -16.07 -10.59
C TYR A 439 6.79 -14.94 -11.08
N ALA A 440 6.56 -14.42 -12.28
CA ALA A 440 7.32 -13.30 -12.85
C ALA A 440 6.47 -12.03 -12.87
N LEU A 441 6.78 -11.08 -11.97
CA LEU A 441 6.11 -9.79 -11.89
C LEU A 441 6.76 -8.79 -12.84
N THR A 442 6.00 -8.22 -13.78
CA THR A 442 6.52 -7.15 -14.64
C THR A 442 6.66 -5.85 -13.85
N LEU A 443 7.89 -5.35 -13.74
CA LEU A 443 8.19 -4.07 -13.06
C LEU A 443 8.06 -2.90 -14.03
N MET A 444 8.66 -3.02 -15.21
CA MET A 444 8.54 -2.03 -16.28
C MET A 444 8.75 -2.64 -17.65
N ARG A 445 8.18 -1.99 -18.66
CA ARG A 445 8.32 -2.31 -20.07
C ARG A 445 8.61 -1.02 -20.82
N CYS A 446 9.68 -1.01 -21.60
CA CYS A 446 10.25 0.17 -22.22
C CYS A 446 10.22 0.00 -23.74
N VAL A 447 9.41 0.82 -24.40
CA VAL A 447 9.20 0.84 -25.86
C VAL A 447 9.14 2.30 -26.31
N ASP A 448 9.22 2.56 -27.61
CA ASP A 448 9.19 3.93 -28.16
C ASP A 448 8.15 4.15 -29.26
N TRP A 449 7.18 3.26 -29.39
CA TRP A 449 6.09 3.38 -30.35
C TRP A 449 4.76 3.04 -29.72
N LEU A 450 3.76 3.85 -30.07
CA LEU A 450 2.36 3.58 -29.72
C LEU A 450 1.88 2.29 -30.37
N SER A 451 2.08 2.13 -31.68
CA SER A 451 1.73 0.91 -32.39
C SER A 451 2.66 0.60 -33.55
N ARG A 452 2.97 -0.69 -33.72
CA ARG A 452 3.77 -1.26 -34.81
C ARG A 452 3.12 -2.52 -35.39
N ASP A 453 3.54 -2.89 -36.59
CA ASP A 453 3.10 -4.08 -37.33
C ASP A 453 4.26 -5.00 -37.75
N ASP A 454 5.48 -4.77 -37.24
CA ASP A 454 6.71 -5.45 -37.65
C ASP A 454 7.33 -6.38 -36.59
N PHE A 455 6.50 -6.99 -35.73
CA PHE A 455 6.95 -7.94 -34.70
C PHE A 455 6.09 -9.21 -34.61
N ALA A 456 6.70 -10.30 -34.14
CA ALA A 456 6.16 -11.66 -34.27
C ALA A 456 4.84 -11.91 -33.52
N ALA A 457 4.60 -11.19 -32.43
CA ALA A 457 3.41 -11.35 -31.60
C ALA A 457 2.14 -10.76 -32.23
N ARG A 458 2.26 -9.93 -33.29
CA ARG A 458 1.11 -9.34 -33.99
C ARG A 458 1.09 -9.73 -35.46
N LYS A 459 0.16 -10.63 -35.83
CA LYS A 459 0.23 -11.35 -37.11
C LYS A 459 -0.11 -10.53 -38.36
N ASN A 460 -0.88 -9.43 -38.32
CA ASN A 460 -1.12 -8.52 -39.49
C ASN A 460 -2.09 -7.35 -39.18
N THR A 461 -1.67 -6.31 -38.47
CA THR A 461 -2.28 -4.94 -38.44
C THR A 461 -1.65 -4.13 -37.29
N ASN A 462 -1.68 -2.81 -37.37
CA ASN A 462 -1.44 -1.98 -36.18
C ASN A 462 -2.66 -2.01 -35.26
N ALA A 463 -2.45 -2.04 -33.94
CA ALA A 463 -3.50 -1.82 -32.95
C ALA A 463 -3.92 -0.33 -32.86
N GLY A 464 -3.06 0.58 -33.29
CA GLY A 464 -3.28 2.03 -33.29
C GLY A 464 -2.45 2.74 -34.36
N PRO A 465 -2.36 4.08 -34.36
CA PRO A 465 -1.49 4.80 -35.29
C PRO A 465 -0.01 4.56 -34.98
N THR A 466 0.83 4.48 -36.02
CA THR A 466 2.29 4.38 -35.87
C THR A 466 2.87 5.73 -35.47
N LEU A 467 2.88 6.01 -34.17
CA LEU A 467 3.40 7.24 -33.58
C LEU A 467 4.59 6.93 -32.68
N TYR A 468 5.60 7.79 -32.74
CA TYR A 468 6.80 7.70 -31.91
C TYR A 468 6.50 8.28 -30.52
N THR A 469 6.77 7.51 -29.47
CA THR A 469 6.45 7.83 -28.06
C THR A 469 7.68 7.64 -27.16
N PRO A 470 8.70 8.51 -27.28
CA PRO A 470 9.97 8.33 -26.59
C PRO A 470 9.87 8.32 -25.05
N ASP A 471 8.87 8.97 -24.45
CA ASP A 471 8.70 8.95 -22.99
C ASP A 471 8.32 7.53 -22.48
N ALA A 472 7.77 6.66 -23.34
CA ALA A 472 7.44 5.26 -23.03
C ALA A 472 8.68 4.35 -22.83
N GLN A 473 9.89 4.87 -23.05
CA GLN A 473 11.15 4.19 -22.70
C GLN A 473 11.47 4.28 -21.20
N LEU A 474 10.72 5.09 -20.44
CA LEU A 474 10.79 5.16 -18.98
C LEU A 474 12.20 5.45 -18.42
N ILE A 475 13.01 6.24 -19.14
CA ILE A 475 14.38 6.60 -18.74
C ILE A 475 14.42 7.32 -17.39
N GLY A 476 15.46 7.01 -16.60
CA GLY A 476 15.73 7.60 -15.30
C GLY A 476 15.26 6.74 -14.13
N ARG A 477 15.12 7.36 -12.96
CA ARG A 477 14.80 6.65 -11.70
C ARG A 477 13.36 6.14 -11.71
N ARG A 478 13.18 4.83 -11.48
CA ARG A 478 11.89 4.17 -11.28
C ARG A 478 11.95 3.35 -9.99
N THR A 479 10.88 3.40 -9.21
CA THR A 479 10.78 2.67 -7.94
C THR A 479 9.49 1.85 -7.97
N PHE A 480 9.61 0.56 -7.66
CA PHE A 480 8.52 -0.40 -7.67
C PHE A 480 8.32 -0.93 -6.26
N HIS A 481 7.07 -1.01 -5.84
CA HIS A 481 6.69 -1.48 -4.50
C HIS A 481 5.85 -2.75 -4.62
N TYR A 482 6.37 -3.82 -4.04
CA TYR A 482 5.68 -5.10 -3.94
C TYR A 482 6.05 -5.78 -2.62
N ALA A 483 5.41 -6.89 -2.31
CA ALA A 483 5.67 -7.63 -1.09
C ALA A 483 5.38 -9.10 -1.32
N VAL A 484 5.97 -9.96 -0.48
CA VAL A 484 5.68 -11.38 -0.47
C VAL A 484 5.22 -11.83 0.92
N MET A 485 4.30 -12.78 0.98
CA MET A 485 3.88 -13.41 2.23
C MET A 485 3.71 -14.91 2.01
N PRO A 486 4.43 -15.75 2.76
CA PRO A 486 4.18 -17.18 2.74
C PRO A 486 2.91 -17.51 3.54
N GLY A 487 2.24 -18.58 3.15
CA GLY A 487 1.01 -19.04 3.77
C GLY A 487 0.80 -20.54 3.64
N GLY A 488 -0.33 -21.00 4.16
CA GLY A 488 -0.83 -22.36 4.02
C GLY A 488 -1.74 -22.50 2.79
N SER A 489 -2.76 -23.35 2.92
CA SER A 489 -3.64 -23.74 1.81
C SER A 489 -4.93 -22.91 1.69
N ASP A 490 -5.26 -22.12 2.71
CA ASP A 490 -6.48 -21.32 2.75
C ASP A 490 -6.13 -19.83 2.80
N LEU A 491 -6.28 -19.15 1.65
CA LEU A 491 -5.98 -17.73 1.49
C LEU A 491 -6.81 -16.82 2.42
N PHE A 492 -8.01 -17.27 2.84
CA PHE A 492 -8.86 -16.48 3.73
C PHE A 492 -8.44 -16.65 5.19
N ALA A 493 -8.06 -17.86 5.59
CA ALA A 493 -7.44 -18.10 6.89
C ALA A 493 -6.09 -17.37 7.02
N ASP A 494 -5.35 -17.25 5.92
CA ASP A 494 -4.13 -16.46 5.85
C ASP A 494 -4.35 -14.95 5.69
N GLU A 495 -5.60 -14.52 5.63
CA GLU A 495 -6.01 -13.12 5.50
C GLU A 495 -5.40 -12.38 4.29
N VAL A 496 -5.08 -13.09 3.20
CA VAL A 496 -4.42 -12.53 2.01
C VAL A 496 -5.13 -11.27 1.48
N PRO A 497 -6.47 -11.25 1.30
CA PRO A 497 -7.15 -10.04 0.83
C PRO A 497 -7.00 -8.86 1.79
N PHE A 498 -7.10 -9.10 3.10
CA PHE A 498 -6.99 -8.04 4.10
C PHE A 498 -5.56 -7.53 4.24
N GLU A 499 -4.57 -8.42 4.13
CA GLU A 499 -3.16 -8.04 4.12
C GLU A 499 -2.82 -7.17 2.89
N SER A 500 -3.44 -7.44 1.73
CA SER A 500 -3.34 -6.57 0.56
C SER A 500 -3.94 -5.17 0.81
N GLU A 501 -5.10 -5.08 1.48
CA GLU A 501 -5.70 -3.80 1.88
C GLU A 501 -4.80 -3.02 2.85
N ARG A 502 -4.23 -3.71 3.86
CA ARG A 502 -3.25 -3.11 4.79
C ARG A 502 -2.00 -2.61 4.08
N TYR A 503 -1.48 -3.40 3.14
CA TYR A 503 -0.32 -3.03 2.35
C TYR A 503 -0.58 -1.77 1.53
N ARG A 504 -1.77 -1.56 0.98
CA ARG A 504 -2.06 -0.36 0.15
C ARG A 504 -2.52 0.85 0.96
N ALA A 505 -3.11 0.63 2.13
CA ALA A 505 -3.69 1.68 2.97
C ALA A 505 -2.96 1.79 4.32
N ALA A 506 -1.72 2.30 4.29
CA ALA A 506 -1.00 2.67 5.52
C ALA A 506 -1.84 3.64 6.39
N PRO A 507 -1.86 3.50 7.73
CA PRO A 507 -2.61 4.40 8.59
C PRO A 507 -2.12 5.86 8.43
N PRO A 508 -2.97 6.82 8.02
CA PRO A 508 -2.58 8.22 8.04
C PRO A 508 -2.44 8.71 9.49
N THR A 509 -1.42 9.55 9.72
CA THR A 509 -1.06 10.04 11.05
C THR A 509 -1.07 11.56 11.12
N HIS A 510 -1.21 12.11 12.31
CA HIS A 510 -1.12 13.55 12.53
C HIS A 510 -0.54 13.84 13.91
N GLN A 511 0.18 14.95 14.04
CA GLN A 511 0.67 15.42 15.33
C GLN A 511 -0.11 16.67 15.69
N GLY A 512 -0.64 16.69 16.90
CA GLY A 512 -1.22 17.87 17.50
C GLY A 512 -1.04 17.86 19.00
N VAL A 513 -2.03 18.38 19.69
CA VAL A 513 -2.04 18.54 21.15
C VAL A 513 -3.26 17.87 21.76
N GLY A 514 -3.19 17.57 23.06
CA GLY A 514 -4.32 17.00 23.80
C GLY A 514 -5.50 17.96 23.94
N ALA A 515 -5.23 19.27 24.09
CA ALA A 515 -6.26 20.29 24.20
C ALA A 515 -7.11 20.39 22.92
N GLY A 516 -8.41 20.10 23.04
CA GLY A 516 -9.34 20.10 21.91
C GLY A 516 -9.28 18.84 21.04
N SER A 517 -8.54 17.81 21.46
CA SER A 517 -8.54 16.51 20.78
C SER A 517 -9.87 15.77 20.96
N VAL A 518 -10.25 14.99 19.94
CA VAL A 518 -11.43 14.14 19.92
C VAL A 518 -11.00 12.74 20.36
N PRO A 519 -11.56 12.18 21.45
CA PRO A 519 -11.22 10.84 21.92
C PRO A 519 -11.31 9.79 20.80
N GLY A 520 -10.35 8.89 20.78
CA GLY A 520 -10.28 7.74 19.89
C GLY A 520 -11.05 6.53 20.41
N GLY A 521 -10.83 5.39 19.76
CA GLY A 521 -11.42 4.10 20.10
C GLY A 521 -12.81 3.84 19.49
N ALA A 522 -13.46 4.87 18.93
CA ALA A 522 -14.71 4.69 18.20
C ALA A 522 -14.48 4.08 16.81
N SER A 523 -15.26 3.05 16.47
CA SER A 523 -15.32 2.43 15.14
C SER A 523 -16.60 2.87 14.43
N LEU A 524 -16.53 3.31 13.17
CA LEU A 524 -17.74 3.58 12.38
C LEU A 524 -18.38 2.28 11.89
N LEU A 525 -17.56 1.34 11.41
CA LEU A 525 -18.04 0.12 10.80
C LEU A 525 -16.94 -0.95 10.87
N ALA A 526 -17.25 -2.07 11.52
CA ALA A 526 -16.42 -3.28 11.46
C ALA A 526 -17.11 -4.36 10.60
N CYS A 527 -16.31 -5.11 9.82
CA CYS A 527 -16.72 -6.29 9.07
C CYS A 527 -15.69 -7.41 9.29
N SER A 528 -16.09 -8.48 9.99
CA SER A 528 -15.17 -9.50 10.47
C SER A 528 -15.06 -10.75 9.58
N GLU A 529 -15.84 -10.88 8.51
CA GLU A 529 -15.86 -12.07 7.65
C GLU A 529 -14.69 -12.03 6.64
N PRO A 530 -13.67 -12.92 6.73
CA PRO A 530 -12.49 -12.88 5.87
C PRO A 530 -12.77 -13.04 4.38
N ARG A 531 -13.85 -13.75 4.02
CA ARG A 531 -14.27 -13.97 2.62
C ARG A 531 -14.94 -12.76 1.99
N VAL A 532 -15.25 -11.73 2.77
CA VAL A 532 -15.95 -10.53 2.31
C VAL A 532 -15.00 -9.33 2.30
N SER A 533 -14.80 -8.76 1.12
CA SER A 533 -14.12 -7.47 0.97
C SER A 533 -15.15 -6.34 1.02
N VAL A 534 -14.78 -5.25 1.70
CA VAL A 534 -15.58 -4.02 1.78
C VAL A 534 -14.94 -2.98 0.88
N THR A 535 -15.60 -2.67 -0.23
CA THR A 535 -15.02 -1.86 -1.30
C THR A 535 -15.49 -0.40 -1.28
N ALA A 536 -16.56 -0.09 -0.56
CA ALA A 536 -17.04 1.28 -0.36
C ALA A 536 -17.66 1.46 1.03
N ILE A 537 -17.34 2.58 1.67
CA ILE A 537 -17.97 3.08 2.90
C ILE A 537 -18.13 4.58 2.71
N MET A 538 -19.36 5.01 2.45
CA MET A 538 -19.66 6.39 2.09
C MET A 538 -21.05 6.80 2.56
N ARG A 539 -21.34 8.09 2.56
CA ARG A 539 -22.72 8.56 2.74
C ARG A 539 -23.53 8.23 1.48
N ALA A 540 -24.80 7.86 1.67
CA ALA A 540 -25.76 7.74 0.58
C ALA A 540 -25.83 9.02 -0.25
N ARG A 541 -26.04 8.86 -1.55
CA ARG A 541 -26.26 9.96 -2.48
C ARG A 541 -27.51 10.75 -2.07
N ASP A 542 -28.59 10.00 -1.79
CA ASP A 542 -29.87 10.54 -1.36
C ASP A 542 -30.16 10.16 0.10
N GLY A 543 -30.52 11.14 0.93
CA GLY A 543 -30.79 10.94 2.35
C GLY A 543 -29.53 10.85 3.22
N ASP A 544 -29.71 10.42 4.47
CA ASP A 544 -28.68 10.45 5.53
C ASP A 544 -28.24 9.05 5.98
N GLY A 545 -28.28 8.05 5.08
CA GLY A 545 -27.85 6.69 5.39
C GLY A 545 -26.38 6.41 5.04
N LEU A 546 -25.80 5.40 5.68
CA LEU A 546 -24.45 4.89 5.37
C LEU A 546 -24.57 3.82 4.27
N VAL A 547 -23.81 3.98 3.20
CA VAL A 547 -23.65 2.99 2.12
C VAL A 547 -22.41 2.17 2.38
N VAL A 548 -22.57 0.85 2.38
CA VAL A 548 -21.50 -0.12 2.49
C VAL A 548 -21.58 -1.09 1.31
N ARG A 549 -20.50 -1.22 0.53
CA ARG A 549 -20.43 -2.20 -0.55
C ARG A 549 -19.60 -3.41 -0.15
N LEU A 550 -20.24 -4.57 -0.14
CA LEU A 550 -19.66 -5.86 0.18
C LEU A 550 -19.48 -6.68 -1.09
N CYS A 551 -18.38 -7.42 -1.15
CA CYS A 551 -18.11 -8.39 -2.20
C CYS A 551 -17.77 -9.73 -1.56
N ASN A 552 -18.59 -10.75 -1.81
CA ASN A 552 -18.22 -12.12 -1.45
C ASN A 552 -17.18 -12.63 -2.45
N LEU A 553 -15.96 -12.85 -1.97
CA LEU A 553 -14.84 -13.34 -2.78
C LEU A 553 -14.85 -14.88 -2.93
N ASP A 554 -15.69 -15.57 -2.15
CA ASP A 554 -15.90 -17.01 -2.22
C ASP A 554 -17.00 -17.36 -3.25
N GLY A 555 -16.89 -18.54 -3.86
CA GLY A 555 -17.93 -19.12 -4.71
C GLY A 555 -19.10 -19.70 -3.91
N MET A 556 -18.94 -19.86 -2.60
CA MET A 556 -19.98 -20.33 -1.69
C MET A 556 -20.70 -19.17 -0.98
N PRO A 557 -21.98 -19.35 -0.59
CA PRO A 557 -22.69 -18.36 0.22
C PRO A 557 -22.01 -18.10 1.56
N VAL A 558 -22.06 -16.84 2.02
CA VAL A 558 -21.49 -16.39 3.30
C VAL A 558 -22.43 -15.43 4.00
N GLU A 559 -22.30 -15.32 5.32
CA GLU A 559 -23.00 -14.29 6.12
C GLU A 559 -21.99 -13.25 6.61
N ALA A 560 -22.09 -12.03 6.10
CA ALA A 560 -21.24 -10.94 6.56
C ALA A 560 -21.83 -10.31 7.82
N ALA A 561 -21.10 -10.35 8.94
CA ALA A 561 -21.44 -9.60 10.13
C ALA A 561 -20.88 -8.17 10.02
N LEU A 562 -21.76 -7.16 10.09
CA LEU A 562 -21.36 -5.75 10.20
C LEU A 562 -21.76 -5.17 11.57
N THR A 563 -20.86 -4.39 12.14
CA THR A 563 -21.07 -3.68 13.41
C THR A 563 -20.95 -2.18 13.18
N PRO A 564 -22.06 -1.44 12.99
CA PRO A 564 -22.04 0.01 12.89
C PRO A 564 -21.74 0.67 14.25
N GLY A 565 -21.02 1.80 14.21
CA GLY A 565 -20.71 2.65 15.37
C GLY A 565 -21.87 3.49 15.90
N PHE A 566 -23.05 3.35 15.29
CA PHE A 566 -24.28 4.03 15.67
C PHE A 566 -25.43 3.02 15.73
N ILE A 567 -26.52 3.40 16.39
CA ILE A 567 -27.74 2.57 16.42
C ILE A 567 -28.42 2.68 15.04
N ALA A 568 -28.43 1.60 14.28
CA ALA A 568 -29.17 1.50 13.03
C ALA A 568 -30.66 1.23 13.34
N ARG A 569 -31.55 1.88 12.59
CA ARG A 569 -33.01 1.67 12.69
C ARG A 569 -33.55 0.76 11.59
N ALA A 570 -32.86 0.72 10.46
CA ALA A 570 -33.25 -0.04 9.28
C ALA A 570 -32.01 -0.29 8.42
N CYS A 571 -32.03 -1.39 7.67
CA CYS A 571 -31.05 -1.64 6.63
C CYS A 571 -31.72 -2.36 5.45
N ARG A 572 -31.18 -2.18 4.25
CA ARG A 572 -31.65 -2.88 3.05
C ARG A 572 -30.51 -3.03 2.03
N LYS A 573 -30.60 -4.06 1.19
CA LYS A 573 -29.79 -4.14 -0.04
C LYS A 573 -30.37 -3.22 -1.11
N THR A 574 -29.49 -2.66 -1.93
CA THR A 574 -29.78 -1.74 -3.04
C THR A 574 -28.96 -2.14 -4.26
N GLY A 575 -29.30 -1.60 -5.42
CA GLY A 575 -28.46 -1.68 -6.61
C GLY A 575 -27.15 -0.89 -6.46
N LEU A 576 -26.26 -0.98 -7.45
CA LEU A 576 -24.97 -0.27 -7.42
C LEU A 576 -25.11 1.25 -7.45
N LEU A 577 -26.27 1.75 -7.92
CA LEU A 577 -26.62 3.16 -7.97
C LEU A 577 -27.45 3.59 -6.75
N GLU A 578 -27.56 2.75 -5.73
CA GLU A 578 -28.38 2.94 -4.52
C GLU A 578 -29.90 2.91 -4.77
N ASP A 579 -30.30 2.40 -5.94
CA ASP A 579 -31.68 2.20 -6.38
C ASP A 579 -32.24 0.85 -5.91
N GLU A 580 -33.50 0.57 -6.29
CA GLU A 580 -34.11 -0.72 -6.02
C GLU A 580 -33.37 -1.86 -6.72
N LEU A 581 -33.30 -3.01 -6.06
CA LEU A 581 -32.67 -4.18 -6.65
C LEU A 581 -33.45 -4.63 -7.90
N PRO A 582 -32.76 -4.94 -9.01
CA PRO A 582 -33.43 -5.44 -10.21
C PRO A 582 -34.01 -6.85 -10.01
N VAL A 583 -33.50 -7.59 -9.01
CA VAL A 583 -33.93 -8.95 -8.66
C VAL A 583 -34.01 -9.04 -7.15
N PRO A 584 -35.06 -9.67 -6.57
CA PRO A 584 -35.13 -9.92 -5.14
C PRO A 584 -33.90 -10.68 -4.64
N ARG A 585 -33.33 -10.22 -3.53
CA ARG A 585 -32.23 -10.88 -2.84
C ARG A 585 -32.57 -11.05 -1.37
N GLU A 586 -31.92 -12.00 -0.72
CA GLU A 586 -32.08 -12.18 0.72
C GLU A 586 -31.71 -10.90 1.46
N ALA A 587 -32.61 -10.49 2.36
CA ALA A 587 -32.53 -9.21 3.05
C ALA A 587 -31.50 -9.26 4.19
N PRO A 588 -30.84 -8.14 4.50
CA PRO A 588 -30.03 -8.05 5.70
C PRO A 588 -30.92 -8.12 6.94
N VAL A 589 -30.41 -8.73 8.00
CA VAL A 589 -31.10 -8.89 9.29
C VAL A 589 -30.47 -7.92 10.29
N LEU A 590 -31.27 -7.02 10.84
CA LEU A 590 -30.85 -6.07 11.88
C LEU A 590 -31.16 -6.66 13.27
N ALA A 591 -30.16 -6.69 14.14
CA ALA A 591 -30.35 -7.10 15.53
C ALA A 591 -31.24 -6.09 16.29
N ALA A 592 -31.93 -6.57 17.34
CA ALA A 592 -32.89 -5.76 18.09
C ALA A 592 -32.28 -4.52 18.78
N ASP A 593 -30.97 -4.55 19.07
CA ASP A 593 -30.23 -3.42 19.65
C ASP A 593 -29.79 -2.38 18.60
N GLY A 594 -29.96 -2.68 17.32
CA GLY A 594 -29.54 -1.85 16.20
C GLY A 594 -28.02 -1.74 16.04
N ARG A 595 -27.22 -2.53 16.75
CA ARG A 595 -25.74 -2.42 16.77
C ARG A 595 -25.03 -3.52 16.01
N SER A 596 -25.76 -4.52 15.53
CA SER A 596 -25.25 -5.59 14.70
C SER A 596 -26.22 -5.87 13.57
N LEU A 597 -25.69 -6.20 12.40
CA LEU A 597 -26.49 -6.65 11.28
C LEU A 597 -25.78 -7.77 10.53
N THR A 598 -26.56 -8.74 10.07
CA THR A 598 -26.08 -9.87 9.26
C THR A 598 -26.52 -9.65 7.83
N VAL A 599 -25.58 -9.71 6.88
CA VAL A 599 -25.86 -9.59 5.45
C VAL A 599 -25.60 -10.95 4.79
N PRO A 600 -26.64 -11.72 4.43
CA PRO A 600 -26.46 -12.93 3.65
C PRO A 600 -25.96 -12.55 2.25
N LEU A 601 -24.96 -13.26 1.73
CA LEU A 601 -24.38 -13.05 0.40
C LEU A 601 -24.31 -14.38 -0.34
N ALA A 602 -24.85 -14.41 -1.57
CA ALA A 602 -24.61 -15.54 -2.46
C ALA A 602 -23.12 -15.59 -2.87
N GLY A 603 -22.68 -16.74 -3.40
CA GLY A 603 -21.33 -16.89 -3.97
C GLY A 603 -21.07 -15.82 -5.05
N GLY A 604 -19.96 -15.10 -4.93
CA GLY A 604 -19.61 -14.00 -5.84
C GLY A 604 -20.54 -12.78 -5.80
N GLU A 605 -21.42 -12.65 -4.80
CA GLU A 605 -22.36 -11.53 -4.74
C GLU A 605 -21.65 -10.20 -4.42
N ILE A 606 -21.90 -9.18 -5.25
CA ILE A 606 -21.68 -7.77 -4.91
C ILE A 606 -22.99 -7.21 -4.35
N ALA A 607 -22.99 -6.79 -3.09
CA ALA A 607 -24.14 -6.23 -2.41
C ALA A 607 -23.84 -4.80 -1.94
N THR A 608 -24.72 -3.85 -2.26
CA THR A 608 -24.68 -2.50 -1.70
C THR A 608 -25.74 -2.42 -0.59
N VAL A 609 -25.31 -2.23 0.64
CA VAL A 609 -26.17 -2.16 1.83
C VAL A 609 -26.30 -0.71 2.26
N LEU A 610 -27.54 -0.24 2.35
CA LEU A 610 -27.87 1.06 2.93
C LEU A 610 -28.32 0.86 4.37
N ILE A 611 -27.61 1.47 5.30
CA ILE A 611 -27.84 1.40 6.75
C ILE A 611 -28.32 2.77 7.22
N GLU A 612 -29.53 2.84 7.76
CA GLU A 612 -30.12 4.08 8.23
C GLU A 612 -29.87 4.26 9.73
N PRO A 613 -29.25 5.38 10.16
CA PRO A 613 -29.11 5.66 11.58
C PRO A 613 -30.47 5.96 12.22
N ALA A 614 -30.65 5.60 13.48
CA ALA A 614 -31.71 6.15 14.31
C ALA A 614 -31.54 7.68 14.37
N ALA A 615 -32.64 8.42 14.27
CA ALA A 615 -32.57 9.88 14.31
C ALA A 615 -31.84 10.31 15.60
N ALA A 616 -30.72 11.03 15.45
CA ALA A 616 -30.14 11.73 16.58
C ALA A 616 -31.25 12.64 17.13
N GLY A 617 -31.68 12.42 18.37
CA GLY A 617 -32.54 13.38 19.04
C GLY A 617 -31.87 14.73 18.90
N ARG A 618 -32.40 15.60 18.03
CA ARG A 618 -31.94 16.98 17.93
C ARG A 618 -32.28 17.56 19.29
N GLY A 619 -31.31 17.53 20.21
CA GLY A 619 -31.38 18.30 21.43
C GLY A 619 -31.74 19.71 20.98
N GLN A 620 -32.91 20.17 21.40
CA GLN A 620 -33.27 21.57 21.31
C GLN A 620 -32.11 22.33 21.95
N LYS A 621 -31.24 22.93 21.13
CA LYS A 621 -30.53 24.12 21.56
C LYS A 621 -31.65 25.13 21.74
N GLU A 622 -32.15 25.23 22.96
CA GLU A 622 -32.86 26.40 23.44
C GLU A 622 -31.99 27.60 23.03
N ARG A 623 -32.46 28.33 22.02
CA ARG A 623 -32.04 29.72 21.85
C ARG A 623 -32.58 30.42 23.10
N GLN A 624 -31.74 30.57 24.12
CA GLN A 624 -32.03 31.53 25.17
C GLN A 624 -31.94 32.93 24.54
N PRO A 625 -32.87 33.84 24.92
CA PRO A 625 -33.15 35.09 24.22
C PRO A 625 -31.99 36.09 24.21
#